data_AF-A0AAD5B6S3-F1
#
_entry.id   AF-A0AAD5B6S3-F1
#
_cell.length_a   1.000
_cell.length_b   1.000
_cell.length_c   1.000
_cell.angle_alpha   90.00
_cell.angle_beta   90.00
_cell.angle_gamma   90.00
#
_symmetry.space_group_name_H-M   'P 1'
#
loop_
_entity.id
_entity.type
_entity.pdbx_description
1 polymer ?
#
loop_
_entity_poly.entity_id
_entity_poly.type
_entity_poly.pdbx_seq_one_letter_code
_entity_poly.pdbx_strand_id
1 'polypeptide(L)'
;RFIMDFLTNEESCDDIAFHLRHELNASTCCDSFRNGRWKKQEHTSKYKLSKGSAFDIFIVIKKEGYEVYLNGKRCYLFKHRMSLEKVSALHIHGNVILNTIGVV
;
A
#
# COMPACT_ATOMS: atom_id res chain seq x y z
N ARG A 1 -2.78 -11.39 -7.19
CA ARG A 1 -2.60 -10.06 -6.56
C ARG A 1 -2.26 -10.22 -5.10
N PHE A 2 -1.58 -9.25 -4.52
CA PHE A 2 -1.50 -9.06 -3.08
C PHE A 2 -1.88 -7.62 -2.75
N ILE A 3 -2.28 -7.40 -1.50
CA ILE A 3 -2.75 -6.12 -0.98
C ILE A 3 -2.01 -5.82 0.32
N MET A 4 -1.71 -4.53 0.52
CA MET A 4 -1.21 -3.98 1.78
C MET A 4 -2.08 -2.78 2.15
N ASP A 5 -2.72 -2.86 3.32
CA ASP A 5 -3.65 -1.86 3.83
C ASP A 5 -3.14 -1.27 5.14
N PHE A 6 -3.08 0.06 5.19
CA PHE A 6 -2.80 0.82 6.41
C PHE A 6 -4.14 1.25 6.99
N LEU A 7 -4.55 0.57 8.05
CA LEU A 7 -5.86 0.74 8.67
C LEU A 7 -5.83 1.80 9.77
N THR A 8 -6.94 2.53 9.91
CA THR A 8 -7.14 3.44 11.03
C THR A 8 -7.99 2.82 12.14
N ASN A 9 -7.68 3.11 13.39
CA ASN A 9 -8.42 2.59 14.54
C ASN A 9 -9.68 3.44 14.79
N GLU A 10 -10.82 3.10 14.18
CA GLU A 10 -12.13 3.64 14.56
C GLU A 10 -13.17 2.50 14.60
N GLU A 11 -13.76 2.27 15.78
CA GLU A 11 -14.54 1.08 16.20
C GLU A 11 -15.80 0.73 15.37
N SER A 12 -16.06 1.35 14.22
CA SER A 12 -17.24 0.99 13.41
C SER A 12 -17.14 1.23 11.90
N CYS A 13 -15.97 1.62 11.38
CA CYS A 13 -15.71 1.60 9.94
C CYS A 13 -14.21 1.65 9.71
N ASP A 14 -13.60 0.52 9.32
CA ASP A 14 -12.15 0.42 9.09
C ASP A 14 -11.76 1.24 7.84
N ASP A 15 -11.66 2.54 8.02
CA ASP A 15 -11.08 3.44 7.04
C ASP A 15 -9.65 2.96 6.71
N ILE A 16 -9.34 2.95 5.42
CA ILE A 16 -8.04 2.55 4.89
C ILE A 16 -7.33 3.83 4.45
N ALA A 17 -6.34 4.26 5.24
CA ALA A 17 -5.56 5.45 4.95
C ALA A 17 -4.73 5.28 3.67
N PHE A 18 -4.25 4.06 3.42
CA PHE A 18 -3.49 3.69 2.24
C PHE A 18 -3.75 2.23 1.86
N HIS A 19 -4.41 2.03 0.71
CA HIS A 19 -4.63 0.74 0.08
C HIS A 19 -3.66 0.59 -1.08
N LEU A 20 -2.71 -0.33 -0.98
CA LEU A 20 -1.84 -0.71 -2.09
C LEU A 20 -2.26 -2.08 -2.62
N ARG A 21 -2.54 -2.16 -3.91
CA ARG A 21 -2.82 -3.42 -4.61
C ARG A 21 -1.83 -3.60 -5.75
N HIS A 22 -1.11 -4.71 -5.74
CA HIS A 22 -0.25 -5.09 -6.86
C HIS A 22 -0.86 -6.25 -7.65
N GLU A 23 -1.09 -6.02 -8.94
CA GLU A 23 -1.50 -7.03 -9.90
C GLU A 23 -0.26 -7.60 -10.61
N LEU A 24 -0.06 -8.92 -10.51
CA LEU A 24 1.10 -9.60 -11.10
C LEU A 24 1.17 -9.32 -12.60
N ASN A 25 2.38 -9.01 -13.09
CA ASN A 25 2.65 -8.66 -14.49
C ASN A 25 1.90 -7.43 -15.05
N ALA A 26 1.17 -6.68 -14.23
CA ALA A 26 0.31 -5.58 -14.68
C ALA A 26 0.72 -4.24 -14.06
N SER A 27 0.04 -3.85 -12.98
CA SER A 27 0.14 -2.51 -12.41
C SER A 27 0.01 -2.53 -10.89
N THR A 28 0.47 -1.45 -10.28
CA THR A 28 0.20 -1.13 -8.88
C THR A 28 -0.88 -0.05 -8.84
N CYS A 29 -1.90 -0.27 -8.01
CA CYS A 29 -2.98 0.68 -7.75
C CYS A 29 -2.93 1.11 -6.28
N CYS A 30 -3.14 2.39 -6.04
CA CYS A 30 -3.20 3.00 -4.72
C CYS A 30 -4.53 3.72 -4.54
N ASP A 31 -5.16 3.61 -3.37
CA ASP A 31 -6.33 4.41 -3.02
C ASP A 31 -6.44 4.58 -1.50
N SER A 32 -7.50 5.23 -1.04
CA SER A 32 -7.93 5.31 0.34
C SER A 32 -9.41 4.95 0.42
N PHE A 33 -9.82 4.23 1.45
CA PHE A 33 -11.23 3.98 1.75
C PHE A 33 -11.63 4.87 2.93
N ARG A 34 -12.59 5.79 2.74
CA ARG A 34 -13.02 6.69 3.81
C ARG A 34 -14.53 6.84 3.88
N ASN A 35 -15.10 6.73 5.07
CA ASN A 35 -16.53 6.82 5.31
C ASN A 35 -17.33 5.86 4.41
N GLY A 36 -16.93 4.58 4.40
CA GLY A 36 -17.62 3.54 3.65
C GLY A 36 -17.47 3.60 2.13
N ARG A 37 -16.53 4.40 1.58
CA ARG A 37 -16.35 4.55 0.13
C ARG A 37 -14.89 4.69 -0.29
N TRP A 38 -14.55 4.01 -1.38
CA TRP A 38 -13.31 4.25 -2.14
C TRP A 38 -13.25 5.70 -2.65
N LYS A 39 -12.05 6.23 -2.76
CA LYS A 39 -11.81 7.59 -3.27
C LYS A 39 -11.26 7.50 -4.68
N LYS A 40 -10.38 8.43 -5.04
CA LYS A 40 -9.80 8.46 -6.39
C LYS A 40 -8.67 7.44 -6.45
N GLN A 41 -8.88 6.36 -7.18
CA GLN A 41 -7.82 5.41 -7.45
C GLN A 41 -6.69 6.07 -8.28
N GLU A 42 -5.46 5.81 -7.86
CA GLU A 42 -4.23 6.16 -8.54
C GLU A 42 -3.57 4.87 -9.04
N HIS A 43 -2.96 4.86 -10.23
CA HIS A 43 -2.32 3.66 -10.77
C HIS A 43 -0.99 3.96 -11.46
N THR A 44 -0.10 2.98 -11.46
CA THR A 44 1.18 3.02 -12.16
C THR A 44 1.52 1.65 -12.73
N SER A 45 1.95 1.61 -13.99
CA SER A 45 2.41 0.40 -14.69
C SER A 45 3.93 0.35 -14.83
N LYS A 46 4.66 1.29 -14.19
CA LYS A 46 6.11 1.44 -14.35
C LYS A 46 6.91 0.24 -13.83
N TYR A 47 6.38 -0.51 -12.88
CA TYR A 47 7.08 -1.59 -12.19
C TYR A 47 6.21 -2.82 -12.12
N LYS A 48 6.74 -3.94 -12.64
CA LYS A 48 6.05 -5.22 -12.73
C LYS A 48 6.79 -6.24 -11.86
N LEU A 49 6.04 -6.99 -11.05
CA LEU A 49 6.55 -8.18 -10.38
C LEU A 49 6.13 -9.41 -11.17
N SER A 50 7.08 -10.32 -11.36
CA SER A 50 6.85 -11.61 -12.01
C SER A 50 6.47 -12.66 -10.98
N LYS A 51 5.52 -13.53 -11.34
CA LYS A 51 5.08 -14.64 -10.48
C LYS A 51 6.28 -15.54 -10.15
N GLY A 52 6.45 -15.83 -8.86
CA GLY A 52 7.51 -16.72 -8.35
C GLY A 52 8.85 -16.02 -8.10
N SER A 53 9.02 -14.76 -8.54
CA SER A 53 10.22 -13.98 -8.22
C SER A 53 10.12 -13.38 -6.81
N ALA A 54 11.23 -13.39 -6.08
CA ALA A 54 11.36 -12.63 -4.85
C ALA A 54 11.31 -11.12 -5.16
N PHE A 55 10.81 -10.34 -4.20
CA PHE A 55 10.74 -8.89 -4.31
C PHE A 55 10.85 -8.25 -2.93
N ASP A 56 11.34 -7.01 -2.91
CA ASP A 56 11.35 -6.16 -1.74
C ASP A 56 10.39 -4.98 -1.95
N ILE A 57 9.60 -4.68 -0.92
CA ILE A 57 8.78 -3.48 -0.84
C ILE A 57 9.21 -2.67 0.36
N PHE A 58 9.53 -1.40 0.12
CA PHE A 58 9.71 -0.41 1.17
C PHE A 58 8.67 0.69 1.00
N ILE A 59 7.97 1.01 2.09
CA ILE A 59 7.02 2.11 2.15
C ILE A 59 7.61 3.14 3.11
N VAL A 60 8.12 4.23 2.56
CA VAL A 60 8.68 5.34 3.34
C VAL A 60 7.58 6.34 3.62
N ILE A 61 7.32 6.59 4.90
CA ILE A 61 6.32 7.57 5.31
C ILE A 61 6.97 8.95 5.35
N LYS A 62 6.61 9.80 4.38
CA LYS A 62 7.08 11.19 4.29
C LYS A 62 5.99 12.16 4.74
N LYS A 63 6.35 13.43 4.94
CA LYS A 63 5.38 14.49 5.23
C LYS A 63 4.32 14.63 4.12
N GLU A 64 4.71 14.40 2.88
CA GLU A 64 3.84 14.56 1.71
C GLU A 64 2.93 13.34 1.48
N GLY A 65 3.35 12.14 1.89
CA GLY A 65 2.66 10.90 1.55
C GLY A 65 3.46 9.63 1.81
N TYR A 66 2.90 8.50 1.35
CA TYR A 66 3.55 7.19 1.34
C TYR A 66 4.36 7.02 0.05
N GLU A 67 5.69 6.97 0.17
CA GLU A 67 6.58 6.75 -0.96
C GLU A 67 6.93 5.26 -1.07
N VAL A 68 6.50 4.64 -2.16
CA VAL A 68 6.62 3.20 -2.38
C VAL A 68 7.85 2.91 -3.24
N TYR A 69 8.66 1.97 -2.80
CA TYR A 69 9.80 1.42 -3.51
C TYR A 69 9.60 -0.07 -3.76
N LEU A 70 9.80 -0.50 -5.01
CA LEU A 70 9.88 -1.92 -5.39
C LEU A 70 11.31 -2.22 -5.83
N ASN A 71 11.95 -3.20 -5.20
CA ASN A 71 13.33 -3.63 -5.51
C ASN A 71 14.31 -2.43 -5.56
N GLY A 72 14.24 -1.55 -4.57
CA GLY A 72 15.09 -0.36 -4.44
C GLY A 72 14.75 0.81 -5.37
N LYS A 73 13.78 0.68 -6.29
CA LYS A 73 13.40 1.75 -7.22
C LYS A 73 12.14 2.45 -6.75
N ARG A 74 12.14 3.80 -6.77
CA ARG A 74 10.96 4.58 -6.43
C ARG A 74 9.85 4.37 -7.46
N CYS A 75 8.72 3.86 -6.99
CA CYS A 75 7.56 3.53 -7.82
C CYS A 75 6.52 4.62 -7.84
N TYR A 76 6.17 5.11 -6.65
CA TYR A 76 5.00 5.96 -6.47
C TYR A 76 5.11 6.81 -5.20
N LEU A 77 4.44 7.95 -5.18
CA LEU A 77 4.20 8.74 -3.97
C LEU A 77 2.69 8.97 -3.87
N PHE A 78 2.04 8.26 -2.96
CA PHE A 78 0.61 8.45 -2.68
C PHE A 78 0.46 9.52 -1.59
N LYS A 79 -0.09 10.68 -1.96
CA LYS A 79 -0.26 11.80 -1.01
C LYS A 79 -1.18 11.42 0.13
N HIS A 80 -0.86 11.86 1.35
CA HIS A 80 -1.70 11.61 2.52
C HIS A 80 -3.12 12.14 2.30
N ARG A 81 -4.11 11.27 2.54
CA ARG A 81 -5.55 11.63 2.49
C ARG A 81 -6.21 11.58 3.87
N MET A 82 -5.47 11.14 4.89
CA MET A 82 -5.85 11.05 6.29
C MET A 82 -4.61 11.37 7.14
N SER A 83 -4.80 11.71 8.42
CA SER A 83 -3.67 11.87 9.32
C SER A 83 -2.97 10.54 9.53
N LEU A 84 -1.64 10.56 9.47
CA LEU A 84 -0.79 9.41 9.79
C LEU A 84 -1.01 8.93 11.23
N GLU A 85 -1.31 9.84 12.16
CA GLU A 85 -1.52 9.54 13.58
C GLU A 85 -2.68 8.57 13.82
N LYS A 86 -3.60 8.46 12.85
CA LYS A 86 -4.73 7.53 12.92
C LYS A 86 -4.38 6.11 12.49
N VAL A 87 -3.28 5.91 11.77
CA VAL A 87 -2.86 4.59 11.27
C VAL A 87 -2.37 3.75 12.43
N SER A 88 -2.93 2.56 12.58
CA SER A 88 -2.69 1.70 13.76
C SER A 88 -2.35 0.26 13.41
N ALA A 89 -2.70 -0.19 12.20
CA ALA A 89 -2.45 -1.57 11.77
C ALA A 89 -2.04 -1.63 10.30
N LEU A 90 -1.20 -2.61 10.00
CA LEU A 90 -0.84 -3.02 8.65
C LEU A 90 -1.46 -4.39 8.39
N HIS A 91 -2.38 -4.46 7.42
CA HIS A 91 -2.93 -5.71 6.92
C HIS A 91 -2.26 -6.06 5.60
N ILE A 92 -1.69 -7.27 5.51
CA ILE A 92 -1.13 -7.82 4.28
C ILE A 92 -1.90 -9.08 3.94
N HIS A 93 -2.47 -9.15 2.74
CA HIS A 93 -3.27 -10.30 2.33
C HIS A 93 -3.25 -10.54 0.82
N GLY A 94 -3.82 -11.67 0.40
CA GLY A 94 -3.80 -12.16 -0.98
C GLY A 94 -2.64 -13.12 -1.27
N ASN A 95 -2.22 -13.18 -2.53
CA ASN A 95 -1.27 -14.18 -3.01
C ASN A 95 0.17 -13.69 -2.86
N VAL A 96 0.71 -13.79 -1.64
CA VAL A 96 2.09 -13.43 -1.31
C VAL A 96 2.64 -14.39 -0.25
N ILE A 97 3.93 -14.70 -0.34
CA ILE A 97 4.70 -15.38 0.71
C ILE A 97 5.61 -14.33 1.34
N LEU A 98 5.53 -14.17 2.65
CA LEU A 98 6.30 -13.17 3.39
C LEU A 98 7.46 -13.86 4.10
N ASN A 99 8.68 -13.43 3.78
CA ASN A 99 9.89 -13.93 4.43
C ASN A 99 10.26 -13.05 5.64
N THR A 100 10.19 -11.73 5.46
CA THR A 100 10.57 -10.74 6.48
C THR A 100 9.59 -9.58 6.45
N ILE A 101 9.20 -9.11 7.63
CA ILE A 101 8.45 -7.87 7.84
C ILE A 101 9.21 -7.10 8.92
N GLY A 102 9.49 -5.83 8.67
CA GLY A 102 10.16 -4.95 9.61
C GLY A 102 9.60 -3.54 9.54
N VAL A 103 9.52 -2.89 10.70
CA VAL A 103 9.27 -1.47 10.83
C VAL A 103 10.54 -0.87 11.43
N VAL A 104 11.05 0.18 10.80
CA VAL A 104 12.32 0.84 11.15
C VAL A 104 12.03 2.27 11.56
#